data_AF-A0A392UBC4-F1
#
_entry.id   AF-A0A392UBC4-F1
#
_cell.length_a   1.000
_cell.length_b   1.000
_cell.length_c   1.000
_cell.angle_alpha   90.00
_cell.angle_beta   90.00
_cell.angle_gamma   90.00
#
_symmetry.space_group_name_H-M   'P 1'
#
loop_
_entity.id
_entity.type
_entity.pdbx_description
1 polymer ?
#
loop_
_entity_poly.entity_id
_entity_poly.type
_entity_poly.pdbx_seq_one_letter_code
_entity_poly.pdbx_strand_id
1 'polypeptide(L)' 'MDEDSEVPLLLGRPFLATGRALIDVEMRELMLRFQNEQV' A
#
# COMPACT_ATOMS: atom_id res chain seq x y z
N MET A 1 22.34 5.05 -7.27
CA MET A 1 21.18 5.95 -7.40
C MET A 1 20.19 5.38 -6.40
N ASP A 2 20.46 5.69 -5.13
CA ASP A 2 19.86 5.05 -3.95
C ASP A 2 19.23 6.15 -3.07
N GLU A 3 18.74 7.21 -3.70
CA GLU A 3 18.30 8.43 -3.02
C GLU A 3 16.79 8.40 -2.68
N ASP A 4 16.04 7.45 -3.26
CA ASP A 4 14.57 7.34 -3.08
C ASP A 4 14.13 6.24 -2.09
N SER A 5 15.03 5.39 -1.61
CA SER A 5 14.66 4.19 -0.82
C SER A 5 14.27 4.48 0.65
N GLU A 6 14.59 5.67 1.15
CA GLU A 6 14.36 6.05 2.56
C GLU A 6 13.30 7.15 2.71
N VAL A 7 12.66 7.60 1.61
CA VAL A 7 11.61 8.61 1.69
C VAL A 7 10.29 7.93 2.08
N PRO A 8 9.71 8.22 3.26
CA PRO A 8 8.49 7.57 3.69
C PRO A 8 7.32 7.96 2.77
N LEU A 9 6.72 6.96 2.11
CA LEU A 9 5.52 7.14 1.29
C LEU A 9 4.27 7.07 2.18
N LEU A 10 3.58 8.20 2.33
CA LEU A 10 2.31 8.25 3.04
C LEU A 10 1.12 8.11 2.07
N LEU A 11 0.43 6.99 2.13
CA LEU A 11 -0.78 6.75 1.35
C LEU A 11 -2.01 7.27 2.10
N GLY A 12 -2.67 8.27 1.53
CA GLY A 12 -3.93 8.77 2.07
C GLY A 12 -5.10 7.80 1.87
N ARG A 13 -6.17 7.99 2.65
CA ARG A 13 -7.42 7.23 2.54
C ARG A 13 -8.00 7.15 1.12
N PRO A 14 -8.01 8.23 0.30
CA PRO A 14 -8.54 8.14 -1.07
C PRO A 14 -7.79 7.14 -1.94
N PHE A 15 -6.46 7.07 -1.79
CA PHE A 15 -5.63 6.13 -2.54
C PHE A 15 -5.89 4.68 -2.10
N LEU A 16 -5.87 4.45 -0.79
CA LEU A 16 -6.17 3.14 -0.20
C LEU A 16 -7.57 2.64 -0.59
N ALA A 17 -8.57 3.52 -0.62
CA ALA A 17 -9.92 3.20 -1.06
C ALA A 17 -9.98 2.79 -2.53
N THR A 18 -9.27 3.52 -3.40
CA THR A 18 -9.20 3.24 -4.85
C THR A 18 -8.54 1.89 -5.13
N GLY A 19 -7.43 1.60 -4.43
CA GLY A 19 -6.71 0.34 -4.54
C GLY A 19 -7.37 -0.84 -3.81
N ARG A 20 -8.52 -0.61 -3.14
CA ARG A 20 -9.21 -1.61 -2.31
C ARG A 20 -8.23 -2.29 -1.33
N ALA A 21 -7.48 -1.46 -0.62
CA ALA A 21 -6.45 -1.89 0.32
C ALA A 21 -7.00 -2.84 1.39
N LEU A 22 -6.26 -3.92 1.65
CA LEU A 22 -6.38 -4.75 2.84
C LEU A 22 -5.21 -4.45 3.75
N ILE A 23 -5.50 -4.20 5.03
CA ILE A 23 -4.49 -3.86 6.02
C ILE A 23 -4.56 -4.92 7.11
N ASP A 24 -3.50 -5.71 7.23
CA ASP A 24 -3.30 -6.58 8.39
C ASP A 24 -2.44 -5.84 9.42
N VAL A 25 -3.08 -5.42 10.51
CA VAL A 25 -2.42 -4.64 11.57
C VAL A 25 -1.53 -5.52 12.44
N GLU A 26 -1.88 -6.80 12.61
CA GLU A 26 -1.12 -7.73 13.44
C GLU A 26 0.20 -8.11 12.75
N MET A 27 0.12 -8.44 11.47
CA MET A 27 1.29 -8.80 10.64
C MET A 27 2.05 -7.59 10.10
N ARG A 28 1.46 -6.39 10.19
CA ARG A 28 1.99 -5.12 9.62
C ARG A 28 2.12 -5.16 8.10
N GLU A 29 1.14 -5.77 7.44
CA GLU A 29 1.11 -5.92 5.99
C GLU A 29 0.02 -5.04 5.36
N LEU A 30 0.32 -4.52 4.17
CA LEU A 30 -0.61 -3.79 3.31
C LEU A 30 -0.63 -4.50 1.95
N MET A 31 -1.83 -4.91 1.51
CA MET A 31 -2.04 -5.52 0.20
C MET A 31 -3.00 -4.67 -0.61
N LEU A 32 -2.71 -4.45 -1.90
CA LEU A 32 -3.61 -3.73 -2.81
C LEU A 32 -4.24 -4.72 -3.81
N ARG A 33 -5.49 -4.50 -4.19
CA ARG A 33 -6.21 -5.37 -5.14
C ARG A 33 -6.38 -4.70 -6.49
N PHE A 34 -5.62 -5.14 -7.48
CA PHE A 34 -5.72 -4.69 -8.87
C PHE A 34 -6.34 -5.78 -9.74
N GLN A 35 -7.47 -5.50 -10.40
CA GLN A 35 -8.12 -6.46 -11.32
C GLN A 35 -8.38 -7.88 -10.74
N ASN A 36 -8.70 -7.96 -9.44
CA ASN A 36 -8.86 -9.21 -8.66
C ASN A 36 -7.55 -9.97 -8.35
N GLU A 37 -6.41 -9.45 -8.78
CA GLU A 37 -5.08 -9.91 -8.36
C GLU A 37 -4.60 -9.09 -7.16
N GLN A 38 -3.87 -9.73 -6.25
CA GLN A 38 -3.23 -9.06 -5.12
C GLN A 38 -1.80 -8.68 -5.52
N VAL A 39 -1.42 -7.45 -5.21
CA VAL A 39 -0.09 -6.89 -5.45
C VAL A 39 0.55 -6.52 -4.13
#